data_AF-A0A240TZS1-F1
#
_entry.id   AF-A0A240TZS1-F1
#
_cell.length_a   1.000
_cell.length_b   1.000
_cell.length_c   1.000
_cell.angle_alpha   90.00
_cell.angle_beta   90.00
_cell.angle_gamma   90.00
#
_symmetry.space_group_name_H-M   'P 1'
#
loop_
_entity.id
_entity.type
_entity.pdbx_description
1 polymer ?
#
loop_
_entity_poly.entity_id
_entity_poly.type
_entity_poly.pdbx_seq_one_letter_code
_entity_poly.pdbx_strand_id
1 'polypeptide(L)'
;MAAERSADSHKTAGIALWQQLAGVAAALQAIRAGQSGTAALAAVDAGLRPGVQSLLFQVLRMLGRAEALRRKLASRTPPPAADALLCTALALSWQPEGAPYEPFTLVNQAVEAAKRSVAMRAQASFINACLRRFLRERDALVAATDADPVARWNHPLWWVKKLQKDHPAHWEQILQANNAHAPMVLRVNALKGTVALYQQALAAMNIDSTVVGESGLMLQQPVPVTELPGFSQGLVSVQDAAAQQAAPLLLQGLDLTKPLRVLDACAAPGGKTAHLLEYAGASSAMQVTALEVDPVRSARIHETLERLGLHAHVLVADAGRPQDWWQQACAGDLFDAILLDAPCTASGIVRRHPDVRWLRRESDIAQLATQQARLLAALWPLVRPGGRLLYCTCSVFRAEGDAQIETFLANNTDARLLPSPGHLIPADVNNADAVPDNAPGEHDGFFYALLHKAPG
;
A
#
# COMPACT_ATOMS: atom_id res chain seq x y z
N MET A 1 62.15 -17.42 -14.35
CA MET A 1 60.92 -17.85 -15.05
C MET A 1 59.75 -17.56 -14.14
N ALA A 2 59.22 -16.34 -14.25
CA ALA A 2 57.99 -15.92 -13.60
C ALA A 2 56.84 -16.19 -14.59
N ALA A 3 55.80 -16.88 -14.12
CA ALA A 3 54.56 -17.06 -14.88
C ALA A 3 53.51 -16.12 -14.29
N GLU A 4 53.09 -15.16 -15.10
CA GLU A 4 51.98 -14.25 -14.87
C GLU A 4 50.67 -15.03 -14.69
N ARG A 5 49.91 -14.69 -13.65
CA ARG A 5 48.47 -14.91 -13.63
C ARG A 5 47.78 -13.55 -13.54
N SER A 6 47.24 -13.17 -14.69
CA SER A 6 46.20 -12.17 -14.89
C SER A 6 45.10 -12.32 -13.83
N ALA A 7 44.93 -11.29 -13.00
CA ALA A 7 43.75 -11.09 -12.19
C ALA A 7 42.82 -10.15 -12.98
N ASP A 8 41.88 -10.74 -13.70
CA ASP A 8 40.81 -10.03 -14.40
C ASP A 8 39.82 -9.52 -13.34
N SER A 9 39.92 -8.24 -13.00
CA SER A 9 39.00 -7.58 -12.08
C SER A 9 37.72 -7.20 -12.84
N HIS A 10 36.65 -7.97 -12.68
CA HIS A 10 35.31 -7.55 -13.07
C HIS A 10 34.89 -6.30 -12.27
N LYS A 11 35.15 -5.12 -12.84
CA LYS A 11 34.47 -3.87 -12.45
C LYS A 11 33.00 -4.01 -12.81
N THR A 12 32.13 -4.13 -11.80
CA THR A 12 30.68 -3.94 -11.96
C THR A 12 30.44 -2.49 -12.40
N ALA A 13 30.26 -2.30 -13.71
CA ALA A 13 29.88 -1.00 -14.26
C ALA A 13 28.55 -0.56 -13.64
N GLY A 14 28.50 0.65 -13.07
CA GLY A 14 27.28 1.21 -12.50
C GLY A 14 26.15 1.26 -13.54
N ILE A 15 24.91 0.98 -13.10
CA ILE A 15 23.72 0.98 -13.95
C ILE A 15 23.51 2.37 -14.55
N ALA A 16 23.43 2.47 -15.88
CA ALA A 16 23.27 3.75 -16.55
C ALA A 16 21.85 4.32 -16.35
N LEU A 17 21.74 5.63 -16.07
CA LEU A 17 20.45 6.28 -15.79
C LEU A 17 19.44 6.14 -16.95
N TRP A 18 19.89 6.21 -18.21
CA TRP A 18 19.01 6.01 -19.36
C TRP A 18 18.31 4.63 -19.35
N GLN A 19 18.95 3.58 -18.81
CA GLN A 19 18.33 2.25 -18.69
C GLN A 19 17.20 2.27 -17.66
N GLN A 20 17.44 2.93 -16.52
CA GLN A 20 16.43 3.11 -15.50
C GLN A 20 15.25 3.95 -16.01
N LEU A 21 15.52 5.08 -16.68
CA LEU A 21 14.46 5.92 -17.27
C LEU A 21 13.65 5.17 -18.34
N ALA A 22 14.28 4.32 -19.15
CA ALA A 22 13.57 3.45 -20.09
C ALA A 22 12.66 2.44 -19.37
N GLY A 23 13.15 1.83 -18.28
CA GLY A 23 12.36 0.93 -17.43
C GLY A 23 11.17 1.64 -16.77
N VAL A 24 11.38 2.85 -16.25
CA VAL A 24 10.31 3.68 -15.67
C VAL A 24 9.26 4.03 -16.71
N ALA A 25 9.68 4.47 -17.91
CA ALA A 25 8.76 4.80 -18.99
C ALA A 25 7.92 3.58 -19.43
N ALA A 26 8.55 2.40 -19.54
CA ALA A 26 7.84 1.16 -19.85
C ALA A 26 6.83 0.78 -18.76
N ALA A 27 7.22 0.88 -17.48
CA ALA A 27 6.33 0.60 -16.36
C ALA A 27 5.17 1.61 -16.28
N LEU A 28 5.43 2.91 -16.48
CA LEU A 28 4.40 3.94 -16.54
C LEU A 28 3.43 3.70 -17.71
N GLN A 29 3.93 3.32 -18.89
CA GLN A 29 3.10 2.96 -20.03
C GLN A 29 2.19 1.76 -19.70
N ALA A 30 2.72 0.73 -19.05
CA ALA A 30 1.95 -0.44 -18.62
C ALA A 30 0.86 -0.06 -17.60
N ILE A 31 1.17 0.78 -16.62
CA ILE A 31 0.20 1.29 -15.64
C ILE A 31 -0.93 2.06 -16.33
N ARG A 32 -0.59 2.95 -17.28
CA ARG A 32 -1.59 3.67 -18.09
C ARG A 32 -2.44 2.74 -18.96
N ALA A 33 -1.95 1.54 -19.27
CA ALA A 33 -2.70 0.49 -19.95
C ALA A 33 -3.50 -0.43 -19.00
N GLY A 34 -3.51 -0.14 -17.70
CA GLY A 34 -4.30 -0.86 -16.69
C GLY A 34 -3.56 -1.95 -15.92
N GLN A 35 -2.24 -2.11 -16.12
CA GLN A 35 -1.45 -3.07 -15.37
C GLN A 35 -1.09 -2.51 -13.98
N SER A 36 -1.13 -3.35 -12.93
CA SER A 36 -0.68 -2.91 -11.60
C SER A 36 0.81 -2.57 -11.58
N GLY A 37 1.21 -1.63 -10.74
CA GLY A 37 2.62 -1.25 -10.58
C GLY A 37 3.49 -2.43 -10.16
N THR A 38 2.98 -3.32 -9.29
CA THR A 38 3.66 -4.57 -8.91
C THR A 38 3.94 -5.45 -10.12
N ALA A 39 2.96 -5.66 -11.00
CA ALA A 39 3.15 -6.48 -12.20
C ALA A 39 4.06 -5.77 -13.22
N ALA A 40 3.95 -4.45 -13.36
CA ALA A 40 4.81 -3.66 -14.24
C ALA A 40 6.28 -3.71 -13.79
N LEU A 41 6.55 -3.65 -12.48
CA LEU A 41 7.90 -3.76 -11.92
C LEU A 41 8.46 -5.18 -11.96
N ALA A 42 7.61 -6.21 -11.87
CA ALA A 42 8.03 -7.60 -12.02
C ALA A 42 8.59 -7.88 -13.43
N ALA A 43 8.09 -7.19 -14.45
CA ALA A 43 8.59 -7.27 -15.83
C ALA A 43 9.94 -6.55 -16.05
N VAL A 44 10.39 -5.73 -15.08
CA VAL A 44 11.71 -5.06 -15.13
C VAL A 44 12.80 -6.04 -14.73
N ASP A 45 13.93 -5.99 -15.43
CA ASP A 45 15.14 -6.75 -15.09
C ASP A 45 15.51 -6.61 -13.60
N ALA A 46 15.91 -7.71 -12.97
CA ALA A 46 16.12 -7.76 -11.52
C ALA A 46 17.22 -6.78 -11.05
N GLY A 47 18.27 -6.56 -11.84
CA GLY A 47 19.33 -5.62 -11.50
C GLY A 47 18.89 -4.16 -11.59
N LEU A 48 17.95 -3.84 -12.49
CA LEU A 48 17.42 -2.48 -12.67
C LEU A 48 16.27 -2.15 -11.71
N ARG A 49 15.54 -3.17 -11.25
CA ARG A 49 14.26 -3.03 -10.56
C ARG A 49 14.28 -2.07 -9.36
N PRO A 50 15.27 -2.09 -8.45
CA PRO A 50 15.26 -1.16 -7.30
C PRO A 50 15.31 0.31 -7.71
N GLY A 51 16.20 0.66 -8.66
CA GLY A 51 16.32 2.02 -9.17
C GLY A 51 15.09 2.45 -9.98
N VAL A 52 14.56 1.55 -10.82
CA VAL A 52 13.32 1.79 -11.57
C VAL A 52 12.13 1.98 -10.64
N GLN A 53 11.99 1.17 -9.58
CA GLN A 53 10.91 1.31 -8.61
C GLN A 53 10.97 2.65 -7.89
N SER A 54 12.16 3.05 -7.41
CA SER A 54 12.36 4.34 -6.74
C SER A 54 11.91 5.50 -7.62
N LEU A 55 12.42 5.56 -8.85
CA LEU A 55 12.09 6.62 -9.81
C LEU A 55 10.63 6.56 -10.26
N LEU A 56 10.07 5.38 -10.50
CA LEU A 56 8.67 5.21 -10.87
C LEU A 56 7.74 5.73 -9.78
N PHE A 57 8.02 5.44 -8.52
CA PHE A 57 7.19 5.91 -7.41
C PHE A 57 7.23 7.44 -7.31
N GLN A 58 8.40 8.05 -7.49
CA GLN A 58 8.50 9.51 -7.60
C GLN A 58 7.71 10.04 -8.80
N VAL A 59 7.82 9.42 -9.98
CA VAL A 59 7.06 9.81 -11.18
C VAL A 59 5.56 9.76 -10.92
N LEU A 60 5.05 8.69 -10.31
CA LEU A 60 3.61 8.52 -10.02
C LEU A 60 3.09 9.55 -9.00
N ARG A 61 3.94 10.01 -8.06
CA ARG A 61 3.61 11.10 -7.11
C ARG A 61 3.57 12.49 -7.76
N MET A 62 4.11 12.65 -8.98
CA MET A 62 4.12 13.92 -9.70
C MET A 62 3.43 13.84 -11.09
N LEU A 63 2.78 12.72 -11.41
CA LEU A 63 2.31 12.41 -12.76
C LEU A 63 1.26 13.40 -13.28
N GLY A 64 0.31 13.81 -12.44
CA GLY A 64 -0.72 14.78 -12.81
C GLY A 64 -0.13 16.11 -13.26
N ARG A 65 0.92 16.58 -12.58
CA ARG A 65 1.67 17.79 -12.96
C ARG A 65 2.42 17.57 -14.26
N ALA A 66 3.12 16.44 -14.39
CA ALA A 66 3.87 16.10 -15.59
C ALA A 66 2.98 16.00 -16.85
N GLU A 67 1.77 15.45 -16.72
CA GLU A 67 0.80 15.36 -17.80
C GLU A 67 0.24 16.73 -18.19
N ALA A 68 -0.02 17.62 -17.22
CA ALA A 68 -0.43 18.98 -17.50
C ALA A 68 0.66 19.78 -18.24
N LEU A 69 1.91 19.64 -17.82
CA LEU A 69 3.07 20.22 -18.51
C LEU A 69 3.23 19.64 -19.92
N ARG A 70 3.06 18.32 -20.09
CA ARG A 70 3.09 17.67 -21.41
C ARG A 70 2.06 18.28 -22.36
N ARG A 71 0.84 18.55 -21.89
CA ARG A 71 -0.22 19.22 -22.69
C ARG A 71 0.16 20.65 -23.12
N LYS A 72 0.97 21.37 -22.34
CA LYS A 72 1.48 22.72 -22.70
C LYS A 72 2.64 22.66 -23.69
N LEU A 73 3.44 21.60 -23.65
CA LEU A 73 4.61 21.42 -24.50
C LEU A 73 4.29 20.79 -25.86
N ALA A 74 3.25 19.96 -25.92
CA ALA A 74 2.84 19.23 -27.13
C ALA A 74 1.32 19.29 -27.31
N SER A 75 0.89 19.87 -28.44
CA SER A 75 -0.53 20.01 -28.78
C SER A 75 -1.20 18.68 -29.16
N ARG A 76 -0.42 17.74 -29.73
CA ARG A 76 -0.86 16.37 -30.01
C ARG A 76 -0.18 15.41 -29.03
N THR A 77 -0.93 14.46 -28.52
CA THR A 77 -0.37 13.41 -27.66
C THR A 77 0.63 12.56 -28.45
N PRO A 78 1.88 12.42 -27.99
CA PRO A 78 2.88 11.55 -28.62
C PRO A 78 2.48 10.06 -28.57
N PRO A 79 3.15 9.19 -29.34
CA PRO A 79 2.99 7.74 -29.18
C PRO A 79 3.22 7.30 -27.73
N PRO A 80 2.54 6.25 -27.23
CA PRO A 80 2.49 5.92 -25.80
C PRO A 80 3.86 5.82 -25.11
N ALA A 81 4.85 5.17 -25.73
CA ALA A 81 6.19 5.04 -25.17
C ALA A 81 6.90 6.39 -25.05
N ALA A 82 6.82 7.23 -26.08
CA ALA A 82 7.42 8.55 -26.08
C ALA A 82 6.72 9.50 -25.09
N ASP A 83 5.39 9.41 -24.96
CA ASP A 83 4.63 10.19 -23.98
C ASP A 83 4.97 9.78 -22.54
N ALA A 84 5.10 8.48 -22.28
CA ALA A 84 5.50 7.97 -20.97
C ALA A 84 6.91 8.43 -20.57
N LEU A 85 7.87 8.39 -21.50
CA LEU A 85 9.24 8.89 -21.24
C LEU A 85 9.28 10.40 -21.04
N LEU A 86 8.51 11.16 -21.84
CA LEU A 86 8.39 12.61 -21.66
C LEU A 86 7.78 12.97 -20.30
N CYS A 87 6.68 12.31 -19.90
CA CYS A 87 6.07 12.51 -18.59
C CYS A 87 7.00 12.09 -17.45
N THR A 88 7.77 11.00 -17.62
CA THR A 88 8.79 10.57 -16.67
C THR A 88 9.83 11.68 -16.43
N ALA A 89 10.39 12.23 -17.50
CA ALA A 89 11.38 13.30 -17.38
C ALA A 89 10.80 14.59 -16.78
N LEU A 90 9.57 14.98 -17.15
CA LEU A 90 8.89 16.14 -16.58
C LEU A 90 8.60 15.95 -15.09
N ALA A 91 8.09 14.78 -14.69
CA ALA A 91 7.80 14.45 -13.30
C ALA A 91 9.04 14.55 -12.40
N LEU A 92 10.20 14.14 -12.92
CA LEU A 92 11.48 14.15 -12.18
C LEU A 92 12.22 15.49 -12.21
N SER A 93 11.79 16.46 -13.01
CA SER A 93 12.53 17.72 -13.22
C SER A 93 11.74 19.00 -12.96
N TRP A 94 10.42 18.91 -12.74
CA TRP A 94 9.61 20.11 -12.63
C TRP A 94 9.83 20.89 -11.33
N GLN A 95 10.19 20.21 -10.25
CA GLN A 95 10.50 20.80 -8.95
C GLN A 95 11.97 20.53 -8.60
N PRO A 96 12.86 21.55 -8.66
CA PRO A 96 14.29 21.37 -8.44
C PRO A 96 14.65 20.85 -7.05
N GLU A 97 13.94 21.30 -6.01
CA GLU A 97 14.25 21.04 -4.60
C GLU A 97 14.11 19.56 -4.21
N GLY A 98 13.42 18.76 -5.03
CA GLY A 98 13.23 17.31 -4.85
C GLY A 98 13.70 16.47 -6.03
N ALA A 99 14.41 17.05 -7.00
CA ALA A 99 14.86 16.33 -8.18
C ALA A 99 15.99 15.34 -7.83
N PRO A 100 15.90 14.06 -8.22
CA PRO A 100 16.93 13.07 -7.89
C PRO A 100 18.23 13.27 -8.68
N TYR A 101 18.17 14.06 -9.74
CA TYR A 101 19.29 14.36 -10.63
C TYR A 101 19.15 15.78 -11.18
N GLU A 102 20.29 16.37 -11.54
CA GLU A 102 20.34 17.66 -12.23
C GLU A 102 19.43 17.67 -13.48
N PRO A 103 18.63 18.73 -13.69
CA PRO A 103 17.66 18.76 -14.79
C PRO A 103 18.29 18.52 -16.17
N PHE A 104 19.49 19.08 -16.44
CA PHE A 104 20.18 18.85 -17.72
C PHE A 104 20.61 17.38 -17.91
N THR A 105 20.97 16.69 -16.82
CA THR A 105 21.31 15.26 -16.83
C THR A 105 20.09 14.43 -17.16
N LEU A 106 18.93 14.74 -16.56
CA LEU A 106 17.67 14.07 -16.88
C LEU A 106 17.30 14.22 -18.36
N VAL A 107 17.44 15.42 -18.93
CA VAL A 107 17.17 15.64 -20.36
C VAL A 107 18.09 14.79 -21.23
N ASN A 108 19.40 14.84 -21.00
CA ASN A 108 20.36 14.08 -21.79
C ASN A 108 20.09 12.56 -21.70
N GLN A 109 19.83 12.04 -20.50
CA GLN A 109 19.61 10.61 -20.27
C GLN A 109 18.24 10.15 -20.80
N ALA A 110 17.20 10.97 -20.73
CA ALA A 110 15.91 10.67 -21.35
C ALA A 110 16.04 10.63 -22.89
N VAL A 111 16.77 11.56 -23.50
CA VAL A 111 17.00 11.55 -24.95
C VAL A 111 17.84 10.34 -25.37
N GLU A 112 18.84 9.94 -24.58
CA GLU A 112 19.62 8.73 -24.82
C GLU A 112 18.73 7.46 -24.73
N ALA A 113 17.85 7.38 -23.74
CA ALA A 113 16.86 6.30 -23.63
C ALA A 113 15.96 6.22 -24.87
N ALA A 114 15.51 7.37 -25.38
CA ALA A 114 14.71 7.43 -26.61
C ALA A 114 15.50 6.94 -27.85
N LYS A 115 16.75 7.37 -28.02
CA LYS A 115 17.61 6.97 -29.15
C LYS A 115 17.90 5.47 -29.18
N ARG A 116 18.06 4.85 -28.00
CA ARG A 116 18.36 3.42 -27.85
C ARG A 116 17.14 2.52 -27.98
N SER A 117 15.94 3.06 -27.79
CA SER A 117 14.68 2.31 -27.96
C SER A 117 14.18 2.35 -29.41
N VAL A 118 13.89 1.17 -29.98
CA VAL A 118 13.26 1.06 -31.30
C VAL A 118 11.90 1.77 -31.35
N ALA A 119 11.13 1.69 -30.26
CA ALA A 119 9.78 2.28 -30.18
C ALA A 119 9.77 3.81 -30.06
N MET A 120 10.90 4.44 -29.70
CA MET A 120 10.97 5.88 -29.40
C MET A 120 12.02 6.62 -30.24
N ARG A 121 12.86 5.92 -31.02
CA ARG A 121 13.98 6.52 -31.76
C ARG A 121 13.55 7.67 -32.67
N ALA A 122 12.42 7.51 -33.35
CA ALA A 122 11.86 8.54 -34.23
C ALA A 122 11.41 9.81 -33.49
N GLN A 123 11.14 9.72 -32.19
CA GLN A 123 10.67 10.81 -31.33
C GLN A 123 11.79 11.43 -30.48
N ALA A 124 13.04 10.96 -30.57
CA ALA A 124 14.12 11.44 -29.73
C ALA A 124 14.40 12.95 -29.88
N SER A 125 14.34 13.48 -31.11
CA SER A 125 14.50 14.92 -31.39
C SER A 125 13.35 15.74 -30.80
N PHE A 126 12.12 15.22 -30.90
CA PHE A 126 10.92 15.81 -30.33
C PHE A 126 11.00 15.86 -28.79
N ILE A 127 11.35 14.75 -28.13
CA ILE A 127 11.52 14.69 -26.67
C ILE A 127 12.58 15.71 -26.22
N ASN A 128 13.73 15.76 -26.91
CA ASN A 128 14.77 16.75 -26.62
C ASN A 128 14.25 18.20 -26.75
N ALA A 129 13.51 18.50 -27.81
CA ALA A 129 12.95 19.84 -28.03
C ALA A 129 11.96 20.23 -26.92
N CYS A 130 11.04 19.34 -26.54
CA CYS A 130 10.09 19.57 -25.46
C CYS A 130 10.79 19.80 -24.13
N LEU A 131 11.74 18.93 -23.76
CA LEU A 131 12.44 19.03 -22.47
C LEU A 131 13.35 20.26 -22.41
N ARG A 132 14.06 20.61 -23.49
CA ARG A 132 14.86 21.84 -23.54
C ARG A 132 13.99 23.10 -23.46
N ARG A 133 12.81 23.07 -24.09
CA ARG A 133 11.84 24.17 -23.96
C ARG A 133 11.36 24.27 -22.51
N PHE A 134 10.99 23.14 -21.91
CA PHE A 134 10.58 23.09 -20.52
C PHE A 134 11.62 23.72 -19.58
N LEU A 135 12.90 23.36 -19.70
CA LEU A 135 13.94 23.93 -18.85
C LEU A 135 14.10 25.46 -18.99
N ARG A 136 13.83 26.03 -20.18
CA ARG A 136 13.89 27.49 -20.39
C ARG A 136 12.65 28.23 -19.88
N GLU A 137 11.48 27.59 -19.96
CA GLU A 137 10.17 28.20 -19.68
C GLU A 137 9.54 27.62 -18.40
N ARG A 138 10.33 26.93 -17.56
CA ARG A 138 9.83 26.06 -16.47
C ARG A 138 8.82 26.76 -15.59
N ASP A 139 9.22 27.88 -14.99
CA ASP A 139 8.43 28.53 -13.95
C ASP A 139 7.10 29.06 -14.53
N ALA A 140 7.12 29.59 -15.75
CA ALA A 140 5.92 30.03 -16.46
C ALA A 140 5.00 28.86 -16.83
N LEU A 141 5.55 27.73 -17.27
CA LEU A 141 4.77 26.53 -17.61
C LEU A 141 4.17 25.87 -16.36
N VAL A 142 4.90 25.82 -15.26
CA VAL A 142 4.42 25.31 -13.96
C VAL A 142 3.28 26.21 -13.47
N ALA A 143 3.48 27.52 -13.42
CA ALA A 143 2.44 28.49 -13.03
C ALA A 143 1.17 28.35 -13.90
N ALA A 144 1.34 28.15 -15.21
CA ALA A 144 0.23 27.94 -16.14
C ALA A 144 -0.56 26.63 -15.93
N THR A 145 -0.14 25.78 -14.99
CA THR A 145 -0.81 24.52 -14.61
C THR A 145 -1.34 24.52 -13.18
N ASP A 146 -1.11 25.58 -12.37
CA ASP A 146 -1.53 25.60 -10.96
C ASP A 146 -3.04 25.61 -10.74
N ALA A 147 -3.80 26.10 -11.72
CA ALA A 147 -5.26 26.06 -11.72
C ALA A 147 -5.83 24.70 -12.15
N ASP A 148 -5.03 23.78 -12.69
CA ASP A 148 -5.47 22.43 -13.04
C ASP A 148 -5.53 21.57 -11.76
N PRO A 149 -6.71 21.13 -11.30
CA PRO A 149 -6.84 20.40 -10.04
C PRO A 149 -6.09 19.06 -10.06
N VAL A 150 -5.96 18.42 -11.22
CA VAL A 150 -5.20 17.15 -11.35
C VAL A 150 -3.70 17.43 -11.22
N ALA A 151 -3.23 18.55 -11.78
CA ALA A 151 -1.84 18.97 -11.65
C ALA A 151 -1.47 19.40 -10.22
N ARG A 152 -2.39 20.08 -9.54
CA ARG A 152 -2.21 20.57 -8.17
C ARG A 152 -2.22 19.43 -7.15
N TRP A 153 -3.23 18.56 -7.21
CA TRP A 153 -3.42 17.52 -6.19
C TRP A 153 -2.80 16.18 -6.55
N ASN A 154 -2.37 15.98 -7.80
CA ASN A 154 -1.86 14.72 -8.30
C ASN A 154 -2.84 13.55 -8.11
N HIS A 155 -4.13 13.80 -8.37
CA HIS A 155 -5.20 12.80 -8.31
C HIS A 155 -6.22 13.06 -9.43
N PRO A 156 -6.91 12.02 -9.94
CA PRO A 156 -8.00 12.23 -10.89
C PRO A 156 -9.10 13.14 -10.34
N LEU A 157 -9.74 13.91 -11.21
CA LEU A 157 -10.76 14.87 -10.81
C LEU A 157 -11.95 14.22 -10.06
N TRP A 158 -12.35 13.01 -10.47
CA TRP A 158 -13.43 12.28 -9.79
C TRP A 158 -13.06 11.96 -8.33
N TRP A 159 -11.80 11.62 -8.07
CA TRP A 159 -11.29 11.28 -6.75
C TRP A 159 -11.32 12.50 -5.83
N VAL A 160 -10.84 13.65 -6.34
CA VAL A 160 -10.85 14.92 -5.60
C VAL A 160 -12.28 15.31 -5.23
N LYS A 161 -13.21 15.28 -6.20
CA LYS A 161 -14.63 15.60 -5.95
C LYS A 161 -15.28 14.65 -4.95
N LYS A 162 -14.92 13.36 -5.00
CA LYS A 162 -15.43 12.35 -4.09
C LYS A 162 -14.95 12.60 -2.65
N LEU A 163 -13.67 12.90 -2.45
CA LEU A 163 -13.14 13.25 -1.13
C LEU A 163 -13.74 14.56 -0.60
N GLN A 164 -13.94 15.57 -1.44
CA GLN A 164 -14.61 16.81 -1.03
C GLN A 164 -16.03 16.57 -0.49
N LYS A 165 -16.75 15.59 -1.08
CA LYS A 165 -18.08 15.20 -0.62
C LYS A 165 -18.03 14.35 0.65
N ASP A 166 -17.15 13.34 0.67
CA ASP A 166 -17.10 12.36 1.75
C ASP A 166 -16.45 12.95 3.01
N HIS A 167 -15.46 13.84 2.86
CA HIS A 167 -14.63 14.44 3.93
C HIS A 167 -14.41 15.96 3.73
N PRO A 168 -15.45 16.80 3.80
CA PRO A 168 -15.35 18.22 3.45
C PRO A 168 -14.33 19.01 4.27
N ALA A 169 -14.05 18.59 5.51
CA ALA A 169 -13.06 19.22 6.38
C ALA A 169 -11.62 18.72 6.18
N HIS A 170 -11.43 17.52 5.61
CA HIS A 170 -10.12 16.84 5.61
C HIS A 170 -9.63 16.42 4.22
N TRP A 171 -10.39 16.68 3.14
CA TRP A 171 -10.03 16.21 1.80
C TRP A 171 -8.65 16.69 1.32
N GLU A 172 -8.24 17.92 1.64
CA GLU A 172 -6.91 18.44 1.27
C GLU A 172 -5.79 17.69 2.01
N GLN A 173 -5.96 17.46 3.31
CA GLN A 173 -5.04 16.69 4.14
C GLN A 173 -4.85 15.27 3.60
N ILE A 174 -5.94 14.59 3.23
CA ILE A 174 -5.90 13.26 2.62
C ILE A 174 -5.07 13.28 1.33
N LEU A 175 -5.33 14.23 0.44
CA LEU A 175 -4.62 14.33 -0.84
C LEU A 175 -3.13 14.67 -0.65
N GLN A 176 -2.80 15.50 0.33
CA GLN A 176 -1.42 15.83 0.70
C GLN A 176 -0.68 14.62 1.26
N ALA A 177 -1.25 13.92 2.24
CA ALA A 177 -0.67 12.72 2.83
C ALA A 177 -0.45 11.61 1.79
N ASN A 178 -1.36 11.48 0.82
CA ASN A 178 -1.23 10.56 -0.31
C ASN A 178 -0.03 10.86 -1.24
N ASN A 179 0.49 12.09 -1.25
CA ASN A 179 1.66 12.49 -2.04
C ASN A 179 2.98 12.38 -1.26
N ALA A 180 2.93 12.18 0.05
CA ALA A 180 4.12 12.01 0.86
C ALA A 180 4.81 10.65 0.61
N HIS A 181 6.05 10.54 1.09
CA HIS A 181 6.71 9.25 1.23
C HIS A 181 6.09 8.49 2.39
N ALA A 182 5.79 7.21 2.20
CA ALA A 182 5.21 6.41 3.27
C ALA A 182 6.27 6.03 4.31
N PRO A 183 5.99 6.19 5.62
CA PRO A 183 6.91 5.74 6.66
C PRO A 183 7.06 4.23 6.65
N MET A 184 8.24 3.74 7.03
CA MET A 184 8.48 2.32 7.24
C MET A 184 8.12 1.96 8.68
N VAL A 185 6.95 1.36 8.85
CA VAL A 185 6.49 0.88 10.15
C VAL A 185 6.74 -0.61 10.27
N LEU A 186 7.34 -0.98 11.39
CA LEU A 186 7.64 -2.32 11.81
C LEU A 186 6.63 -2.76 12.86
N ARG A 187 6.27 -4.06 12.87
CA ARG A 187 5.58 -4.74 13.96
C ARG A 187 6.55 -5.71 14.61
N VAL A 188 6.85 -5.50 15.89
CA VAL A 188 7.67 -6.40 16.69
C VAL A 188 6.87 -7.64 17.06
N ASN A 189 7.47 -8.82 16.87
CA ASN A 189 6.85 -10.08 17.22
C ASN A 189 6.89 -10.27 18.74
N ALA A 190 5.74 -10.09 19.40
CA ALA A 190 5.61 -10.18 20.86
C ALA A 190 5.97 -11.57 21.44
N LEU A 191 5.97 -12.62 20.61
CA LEU A 191 6.38 -13.97 21.03
C LEU A 191 7.91 -14.12 21.16
N LYS A 192 8.67 -13.19 20.58
CA LYS A 192 10.14 -13.26 20.48
C LYS A 192 10.87 -12.11 21.17
N GLY A 193 10.14 -11.11 21.67
CA GLY A 193 10.73 -9.96 22.33
C GLY A 193 9.72 -8.85 22.61
N THR A 194 10.22 -7.68 23.00
CA THR A 194 9.41 -6.49 23.27
C THR A 194 9.82 -5.34 22.36
N VAL A 195 8.92 -4.37 22.19
CA VAL A 195 9.20 -3.14 21.43
C VAL A 195 10.45 -2.43 21.95
N ALA A 196 10.59 -2.31 23.27
CA ALA A 196 11.74 -1.66 23.89
C ALA A 196 13.07 -2.36 23.57
N LEU A 197 13.11 -3.70 23.66
CA LEU A 197 14.31 -4.47 23.34
C LEU A 197 14.67 -4.38 21.85
N TYR A 198 13.66 -4.44 20.97
CA TYR A 198 13.90 -4.34 19.54
C TYR A 198 14.36 -2.91 19.13
N GLN A 199 13.80 -1.88 19.77
CA GLN A 199 14.22 -0.49 19.55
C GLN A 199 15.70 -0.29 19.96
N GLN A 200 16.13 -0.89 21.07
CA GLN A 200 17.55 -0.89 21.46
C GLN A 200 18.44 -1.58 20.43
N ALA A 201 17.98 -2.71 19.86
CA ALA A 201 18.71 -3.41 18.80
C ALA A 201 18.84 -2.57 17.52
N LEU A 202 17.80 -1.83 17.14
CA LEU A 202 17.85 -0.88 16.03
C LEU A 202 18.84 0.26 16.31
N ALA A 203 18.77 0.87 17.50
CA ALA A 203 19.68 1.94 17.89
C ALA A 203 21.15 1.49 17.89
N ALA A 204 21.45 0.26 18.32
CA ALA A 204 22.79 -0.32 18.25
C ALA A 204 23.34 -0.46 16.81
N MET A 205 22.45 -0.47 15.80
CA MET A 205 22.79 -0.47 14.37
C MET A 205 22.71 0.93 13.74
N ASN A 206 22.53 1.99 14.55
CA ASN A 206 22.28 3.37 14.10
C ASN A 206 21.02 3.52 13.24
N ILE A 207 19.99 2.72 13.52
CA ILE A 207 18.68 2.84 12.89
C ILE A 207 17.74 3.52 13.89
N ASP A 208 17.49 4.81 13.70
CA ASP A 208 16.60 5.58 14.56
C ASP A 208 15.13 5.20 14.34
N SER A 209 14.39 5.08 15.43
CA SER A 209 12.97 4.71 15.40
C SER A 209 12.18 5.29 16.56
N THR A 210 10.88 5.49 16.34
CA THR A 210 9.91 5.95 17.34
C THR A 210 8.82 4.90 17.53
N VAL A 211 8.39 4.69 18.78
CA VAL A 211 7.29 3.77 19.11
C VAL A 211 5.98 4.29 18.52
N VAL A 212 5.21 3.39 17.90
CA VAL A 212 3.87 3.69 17.37
C VAL A 212 2.94 2.51 17.70
N GLY A 213 1.83 2.80 18.39
CA GLY A 213 0.93 1.75 18.87
C GLY A 213 1.57 0.80 19.88
N GLU A 214 0.95 -0.35 20.11
CA GLU A 214 1.39 -1.33 21.13
C GLU A 214 2.60 -2.16 20.70
N SER A 215 2.64 -2.57 19.42
CA SER A 215 3.65 -3.47 18.88
C SER A 215 4.55 -2.83 17.82
N GLY A 216 4.39 -1.52 17.57
CA GLY A 216 4.95 -0.88 16.39
C GLY A 216 6.18 0.00 16.64
N LEU A 217 7.07 0.04 15.65
CA LEU A 217 8.20 0.97 15.57
C LEU A 217 8.22 1.60 14.18
N MET A 218 8.19 2.93 14.11
CA MET A 218 8.36 3.68 12.88
C MET A 218 9.83 4.06 12.74
N LEU A 219 10.45 3.70 11.62
CA LEU A 219 11.82 4.10 11.32
C LEU A 219 11.85 5.55 10.84
N GLN A 220 12.87 6.30 11.26
CA GLN A 220 13.14 7.65 10.73
C GLN A 220 13.54 7.61 9.25
N GLN A 221 14.29 6.58 8.86
CA GLN A 221 14.63 6.30 7.46
C GLN A 221 14.34 4.83 7.13
N PRO A 222 13.61 4.55 6.02
CA PRO A 222 13.41 3.18 5.56
C PRO A 222 14.72 2.50 5.20
N VAL A 223 14.86 1.23 5.59
CA VAL A 223 16.01 0.39 5.22
C VAL A 223 15.54 -0.89 4.53
N PRO A 224 16.36 -1.55 3.71
CA PRO A 224 16.08 -2.89 3.22
C PRO A 224 15.79 -3.85 4.37
N VAL A 225 14.82 -4.75 4.19
CA VAL A 225 14.44 -5.72 5.26
C VAL A 225 15.60 -6.66 5.65
N THR A 226 16.60 -6.82 4.79
CA THR A 226 17.83 -7.58 5.06
C THR A 226 18.76 -6.90 6.06
N GLU A 227 18.61 -5.59 6.26
CA GLU A 227 19.38 -4.81 7.23
C GLU A 227 18.70 -4.75 8.60
N LEU A 228 17.44 -5.20 8.70
CA LEU A 228 16.71 -5.23 9.96
C LEU A 228 17.19 -6.42 10.83
N PRO A 229 17.58 -6.18 12.09
CA PRO A 229 18.09 -7.23 12.97
C PRO A 229 17.01 -8.30 13.21
N GLY A 230 17.30 -9.56 12.89
CA GLY A 230 16.37 -10.64 13.19
C GLY A 230 15.18 -10.79 12.22
N PHE A 231 15.14 -10.07 11.08
CA PHE A 231 14.00 -10.11 10.16
C PHE A 231 13.72 -11.50 9.59
N SER A 232 14.78 -12.21 9.14
CA SER A 232 14.64 -13.57 8.60
C SER A 232 14.32 -14.60 9.69
N GLN A 233 14.67 -14.32 10.94
CA GLN A 233 14.29 -15.11 12.12
C GLN A 233 12.89 -14.75 12.64
N GLY A 234 12.21 -13.79 12.02
CA GLY A 234 10.84 -13.42 12.32
C GLY A 234 10.66 -12.63 13.62
N LEU A 235 11.69 -11.89 14.07
CA LEU A 235 11.59 -10.99 15.22
C LEU A 235 10.71 -9.76 14.92
N VAL A 236 10.57 -9.42 13.64
CA VAL A 236 9.83 -8.26 13.18
C VAL A 236 9.14 -8.54 11.84
N SER A 237 8.10 -7.78 11.54
CA SER A 237 7.45 -7.71 10.22
C SER A 237 7.29 -6.26 9.78
N VAL A 238 7.25 -6.00 8.47
CA VAL A 238 6.86 -4.67 7.96
C VAL A 238 5.34 -4.62 7.87
N GLN A 239 4.70 -3.74 8.65
CA GLN A 239 3.25 -3.58 8.66
C GLN A 239 2.89 -2.16 9.14
N ASP A 240 2.03 -1.47 8.39
CA ASP A 240 1.54 -0.13 8.74
C ASP A 240 0.85 -0.11 10.11
N ALA A 241 1.00 1.00 10.84
CA ALA A 241 0.43 1.19 12.17
C ALA A 241 -1.10 1.08 12.19
N ALA A 242 -1.81 1.59 11.18
CA ALA A 242 -3.26 1.40 11.08
C ALA A 242 -3.57 -0.08 11.01
N ALA A 243 -2.93 -0.85 10.11
CA ALA A 243 -3.18 -2.28 9.95
C ALA A 243 -2.85 -3.12 11.20
N GLN A 244 -1.96 -2.63 12.07
CA GLN A 244 -1.66 -3.29 13.34
C GLN A 244 -2.83 -3.22 14.34
N GLN A 245 -3.74 -2.25 14.24
CA GLN A 245 -4.88 -2.14 15.17
C GLN A 245 -5.90 -3.28 15.06
N ALA A 246 -5.90 -4.03 13.95
CA ALA A 246 -6.91 -5.06 13.70
C ALA A 246 -6.93 -6.19 14.75
N ALA A 247 -5.75 -6.71 15.13
CA ALA A 247 -5.66 -7.80 16.11
C ALA A 247 -6.13 -7.38 17.52
N PRO A 248 -5.62 -6.28 18.12
CA PRO A 248 -6.10 -5.83 19.43
C PRO A 248 -7.59 -5.50 19.40
N LEU A 249 -8.10 -4.78 18.37
CA LEU A 249 -9.54 -4.49 18.26
C LEU A 249 -10.39 -5.77 18.22
N LEU A 250 -9.94 -6.80 17.50
CA LEU A 250 -10.68 -8.06 17.38
C LEU A 250 -10.50 -9.02 18.55
N LEU A 251 -9.42 -8.93 19.34
CA LEU A 251 -9.09 -9.92 20.40
C LEU A 251 -9.15 -9.37 21.83
N GLN A 252 -9.04 -8.05 22.03
CA GLN A 252 -9.15 -7.43 23.35
C GLN A 252 -10.51 -7.69 24.01
N GLY A 253 -10.49 -8.15 25.26
CA GLY A 253 -11.70 -8.47 26.03
C GLY A 253 -12.26 -9.89 25.81
N LEU A 254 -11.70 -10.67 24.88
CA LEU A 254 -11.97 -12.12 24.84
C LEU A 254 -11.06 -12.85 25.82
N ASP A 255 -11.55 -13.98 26.32
CA ASP A 255 -10.77 -14.87 27.17
C ASP A 255 -9.83 -15.73 26.31
N LEU A 256 -8.62 -15.22 26.10
CA LEU A 256 -7.56 -15.85 25.28
C LEU A 256 -7.01 -17.15 25.89
N THR A 257 -7.42 -17.49 27.11
CA THR A 257 -7.09 -18.78 27.75
C THR A 257 -7.95 -19.93 27.23
N LYS A 258 -9.09 -19.62 26.61
CA LYS A 258 -9.98 -20.61 25.96
C LYS A 258 -9.52 -20.93 24.54
N PRO A 259 -9.88 -22.11 24.01
CA PRO A 259 -9.66 -22.46 22.61
C PRO A 259 -10.62 -21.64 21.73
N LEU A 260 -10.20 -20.44 21.35
CA LEU A 260 -10.96 -19.56 20.46
C LEU A 260 -10.77 -19.96 19.00
N ARG A 261 -11.82 -19.84 18.21
CA ARG A 261 -11.80 -20.04 16.76
C ARG A 261 -11.95 -18.71 16.06
N VAL A 262 -10.92 -18.36 15.30
CA VAL A 262 -10.82 -17.07 14.64
C VAL A 262 -10.71 -17.28 13.13
N LEU A 263 -11.48 -16.51 12.37
CA LEU A 263 -11.40 -16.48 10.91
C LEU A 263 -10.71 -15.20 10.45
N ASP A 264 -9.72 -15.30 9.57
CA ASP A 264 -9.23 -14.21 8.74
C ASP A 264 -9.71 -14.42 7.30
N ALA A 265 -10.75 -13.69 6.89
CA ALA A 265 -11.54 -14.03 5.70
C ALA A 265 -10.93 -13.57 4.36
N CYS A 266 -9.91 -12.71 4.39
CA CYS A 266 -9.23 -12.15 3.20
C CYS A 266 -7.74 -11.97 3.53
N ALA A 267 -7.09 -13.07 3.86
CA ALA A 267 -5.90 -13.07 4.71
C ALA A 267 -4.61 -12.62 4.01
N ALA A 268 -4.48 -12.75 2.68
CA ALA A 268 -3.20 -12.50 2.04
C ALA A 268 -2.76 -11.03 2.08
N PRO A 269 -1.50 -10.72 2.44
CA PRO A 269 -0.35 -11.64 2.47
C PRO A 269 -0.07 -12.36 3.81
N GLY A 270 -0.98 -12.33 4.78
CA GLY A 270 -0.87 -13.07 6.05
C GLY A 270 -0.40 -12.22 7.22
N GLY A 271 -0.17 -10.92 7.02
CA GLY A 271 0.29 -10.02 8.08
C GLY A 271 -0.68 -9.89 9.25
N LYS A 272 -1.99 -9.78 8.97
CA LYS A 272 -3.02 -9.71 10.03
C LYS A 272 -3.25 -11.07 10.69
N THR A 273 -3.26 -12.16 9.91
CA THR A 273 -3.27 -13.54 10.43
C THR A 273 -2.14 -13.78 11.44
N ALA A 274 -0.92 -13.41 11.08
CA ALA A 274 0.23 -13.52 11.97
C ALA A 274 0.07 -12.64 13.22
N HIS A 275 -0.46 -11.42 13.07
CA HIS A 275 -0.67 -10.54 14.22
C HIS A 275 -1.69 -11.12 15.21
N LEU A 276 -2.77 -11.76 14.73
CA LEU A 276 -3.74 -12.41 15.61
C LEU A 276 -3.05 -13.45 16.50
N LEU A 277 -2.23 -14.32 15.90
CA LEU A 277 -1.48 -15.36 16.62
C LEU A 277 -0.44 -14.78 17.59
N GLU A 278 0.31 -13.75 17.17
CA GLU A 278 1.27 -13.06 18.03
C GLU A 278 0.59 -12.39 19.24
N TYR A 279 -0.55 -11.73 19.01
CA TYR A 279 -1.31 -11.03 20.05
C TYR A 279 -1.95 -12.00 21.05
N ALA A 280 -2.42 -13.16 20.58
CA ALA A 280 -3.00 -14.18 21.45
C ALA A 280 -1.97 -14.78 22.44
N GLY A 281 -0.69 -14.76 22.06
CA GLY A 281 0.40 -15.26 22.89
C GLY A 281 0.67 -16.76 22.74
N ALA A 282 1.89 -17.18 23.10
CA ALA A 282 2.39 -18.53 22.86
C ALA A 282 1.61 -19.65 23.57
N SER A 283 0.93 -19.32 24.68
CA SER A 283 0.15 -20.27 25.46
C SER A 283 -1.32 -20.36 25.03
N SER A 284 -1.75 -19.56 24.06
CA SER A 284 -3.14 -19.59 23.60
C SER A 284 -3.42 -20.84 22.77
N ALA A 285 -4.55 -21.49 23.03
CA ALA A 285 -5.08 -22.58 22.22
C ALA A 285 -5.91 -22.08 21.02
N MET A 286 -5.77 -20.80 20.65
CA MET A 286 -6.50 -20.18 19.56
C MET A 286 -6.18 -20.84 18.22
N GLN A 287 -7.22 -21.14 17.46
CA GLN A 287 -7.13 -21.70 16.11
C GLN A 287 -7.53 -20.62 15.11
N VAL A 288 -6.64 -20.30 14.18
CA VAL A 288 -6.90 -19.33 13.12
C VAL A 288 -7.10 -20.08 11.80
N THR A 289 -8.23 -19.84 11.14
CA THR A 289 -8.46 -20.21 9.75
C THR A 289 -8.24 -18.97 8.88
N ALA A 290 -7.38 -19.06 7.88
CA ALA A 290 -7.04 -17.97 6.97
C ALA A 290 -7.51 -18.30 5.54
N LEU A 291 -8.42 -17.50 5.00
CA LEU A 291 -8.96 -17.68 3.65
C LEU A 291 -8.32 -16.70 2.67
N GLU A 292 -8.01 -17.19 1.47
CA GLU A 292 -7.66 -16.35 0.33
C GLU A 292 -8.20 -16.99 -0.95
N VAL A 293 -8.85 -16.21 -1.81
CA VAL A 293 -9.46 -16.76 -3.04
C VAL A 293 -8.42 -17.04 -4.12
N ASP A 294 -7.30 -16.32 -4.12
CA ASP A 294 -6.22 -16.46 -5.09
C ASP A 294 -5.11 -17.41 -4.58
N PRO A 295 -4.85 -18.55 -5.24
CA PRO A 295 -3.83 -19.50 -4.81
C PRO A 295 -2.41 -18.92 -4.81
N VAL A 296 -2.10 -17.99 -5.72
CA VAL A 296 -0.79 -17.32 -5.78
C VAL A 296 -0.61 -16.38 -4.60
N ARG A 297 -1.67 -15.66 -4.21
CA ARG A 297 -1.63 -14.81 -3.01
C ARG A 297 -1.61 -15.64 -1.73
N SER A 298 -2.28 -16.80 -1.71
CA SER A 298 -2.29 -17.72 -0.58
C SER A 298 -0.89 -18.24 -0.23
N ALA A 299 -0.03 -18.47 -1.24
CA ALA A 299 1.37 -18.87 -1.00
C ALA A 299 2.12 -17.87 -0.10
N ARG A 300 1.83 -16.56 -0.21
CA ARG A 300 2.45 -15.52 0.62
C ARG A 300 2.05 -15.61 2.10
N ILE A 301 0.86 -16.15 2.38
CA ILE A 301 0.42 -16.39 3.76
C ILE A 301 1.33 -17.47 4.37
N HIS A 302 1.57 -18.56 3.65
CA HIS A 302 2.49 -19.62 4.08
C HIS A 302 3.91 -19.08 4.31
N GLU A 303 4.47 -18.36 3.33
CA GLU A 303 5.80 -17.73 3.47
C GLU A 303 5.90 -16.83 4.71
N THR A 304 4.86 -16.05 4.99
CA THR A 304 4.79 -15.17 6.17
C THR A 304 4.76 -15.98 7.47
N LEU A 305 3.90 -16.99 7.54
CA LEU A 305 3.74 -17.83 8.73
C LEU A 305 5.00 -18.67 9.00
N GLU A 306 5.59 -19.26 7.96
CA GLU A 306 6.83 -20.04 8.06
C GLU A 306 8.00 -19.20 8.58
N ARG A 307 8.22 -18.00 8.02
CA ARG A 307 9.27 -17.09 8.50
C ARG A 307 9.08 -16.71 9.97
N LEU A 308 7.82 -16.56 10.40
CA LEU A 308 7.50 -16.17 11.76
C LEU A 308 7.49 -17.37 12.74
N GLY A 309 7.47 -18.61 12.24
CA GLY A 309 7.32 -19.82 13.04
C GLY A 309 5.90 -19.96 13.62
N LEU A 310 4.89 -19.56 12.85
CA LEU A 310 3.49 -19.55 13.22
C LEU A 310 2.71 -20.57 12.38
N HIS A 311 1.57 -21.03 12.90
CA HIS A 311 0.71 -21.99 12.22
C HIS A 311 -0.75 -21.50 12.23
N ALA A 312 -1.38 -21.57 11.05
CA ALA A 312 -2.80 -21.34 10.85
C ALA A 312 -3.34 -22.34 9.82
N HIS A 313 -4.64 -22.59 9.83
CA HIS A 313 -5.29 -23.37 8.78
C HIS A 313 -5.56 -22.50 7.56
N VAL A 314 -4.66 -22.54 6.58
CA VAL A 314 -4.76 -21.74 5.35
C VAL A 314 -5.58 -22.48 4.30
N LEU A 315 -6.58 -21.83 3.73
CA LEU A 315 -7.47 -22.40 2.73
C LEU A 315 -7.62 -21.47 1.52
N VAL A 316 -7.54 -22.05 0.32
CA VAL A 316 -7.88 -21.35 -0.91
C VAL A 316 -9.38 -21.47 -1.15
N ALA A 317 -10.14 -20.44 -0.79
CA ALA A 317 -11.60 -20.45 -0.86
C ALA A 317 -12.20 -19.04 -1.01
N ASP A 318 -13.41 -18.94 -1.58
CA ASP A 318 -14.19 -17.72 -1.60
C ASP A 318 -14.93 -17.55 -0.25
N ALA A 319 -14.51 -16.57 0.55
CA ALA A 319 -15.16 -16.23 1.81
C ALA A 319 -16.65 -15.86 1.65
N GLY A 320 -17.06 -15.39 0.46
CA GLY A 320 -18.45 -15.12 0.11
C GLY A 320 -19.26 -16.35 -0.31
N ARG A 321 -18.70 -17.56 -0.14
CA ARG A 321 -19.34 -18.85 -0.41
C ARG A 321 -19.05 -19.88 0.70
N PRO A 322 -19.48 -19.63 1.94
CA PRO A 322 -19.20 -20.53 3.07
C PRO A 322 -19.67 -21.97 2.88
N GLN A 323 -20.71 -22.19 2.08
CA GLN A 323 -21.20 -23.53 1.72
C GLN A 323 -20.14 -24.42 1.06
N ASP A 324 -19.10 -23.84 0.45
CA ASP A 324 -18.06 -24.60 -0.26
C ASP A 324 -16.92 -25.07 0.65
N TRP A 325 -16.73 -24.46 1.83
CA TRP A 325 -15.54 -24.70 2.66
C TRP A 325 -15.84 -24.90 4.14
N TRP A 326 -16.85 -24.23 4.70
CA TRP A 326 -17.06 -24.15 6.15
C TRP A 326 -17.43 -25.51 6.77
N GLN A 327 -18.30 -26.28 6.12
CA GLN A 327 -18.69 -27.60 6.62
C GLN A 327 -17.50 -28.58 6.62
N GLN A 328 -16.70 -28.55 5.56
CA GLN A 328 -15.65 -29.55 5.33
C GLN A 328 -14.37 -29.21 6.09
N ALA A 329 -13.96 -27.94 6.05
CA ALA A 329 -12.70 -27.50 6.65
C ALA A 329 -12.87 -27.05 8.11
N CYS A 330 -14.09 -26.71 8.53
CA CYS A 330 -14.36 -26.19 9.87
C CYS A 330 -15.53 -26.92 10.56
N ALA A 331 -15.93 -28.11 10.10
CA ALA A 331 -17.00 -28.93 10.67
C ALA A 331 -18.38 -28.24 10.80
N GLY A 332 -18.63 -27.12 10.11
CA GLY A 332 -19.89 -26.36 10.20
C GLY A 332 -20.02 -25.58 11.51
N ASP A 333 -18.89 -25.27 12.11
CA ASP A 333 -18.77 -24.98 13.52
C ASP A 333 -18.40 -23.48 13.62
N LEU A 334 -19.08 -22.72 14.50
CA LEU A 334 -19.09 -21.24 14.48
C LEU A 334 -17.78 -20.63 14.99
N PHE A 335 -17.50 -19.38 14.59
CA PHE A 335 -16.33 -18.62 14.99
C PHE A 335 -16.62 -17.70 16.18
N ASP A 336 -15.68 -17.65 17.13
CA ASP A 336 -15.66 -16.68 18.23
C ASP A 336 -15.45 -15.25 17.71
N ALA A 337 -14.56 -15.13 16.72
CA ALA A 337 -14.16 -13.86 16.14
C ALA A 337 -13.89 -13.99 14.63
N ILE A 338 -14.31 -13.01 13.84
CA ILE A 338 -14.03 -12.94 12.40
C ILE A 338 -13.34 -11.62 12.09
N LEU A 339 -12.19 -11.66 11.43
CA LEU A 339 -11.56 -10.53 10.77
C LEU A 339 -11.95 -10.53 9.30
N LEU A 340 -12.58 -9.45 8.85
CA LEU A 340 -12.84 -9.18 7.45
C LEU A 340 -12.06 -7.93 7.01
N ASP A 341 -10.84 -8.15 6.53
CA ASP A 341 -10.03 -7.15 5.81
C ASP A 341 -10.49 -7.08 4.35
N ALA A 342 -11.59 -6.37 4.11
CA ALA A 342 -12.35 -6.54 2.89
C ALA A 342 -11.61 -5.99 1.65
N PRO A 343 -11.76 -6.63 0.47
CA PRO A 343 -11.22 -6.10 -0.78
C PRO A 343 -11.84 -4.73 -1.04
N CYS A 344 -10.99 -3.71 -1.24
CA CYS A 344 -11.40 -2.32 -1.34
C CYS A 344 -10.60 -1.54 -2.38
N THR A 345 -10.90 -0.24 -2.53
CA THR A 345 -10.24 0.62 -3.50
C THR A 345 -8.76 0.83 -3.20
N ALA A 346 -8.31 0.55 -1.97
CA ALA A 346 -6.98 0.87 -1.47
C ALA A 346 -6.68 2.38 -1.47
N SER A 347 -7.73 3.20 -1.37
CA SER A 347 -7.65 4.66 -1.45
C SER A 347 -6.90 5.30 -0.27
N GLY A 348 -6.77 4.61 0.85
CA GLY A 348 -6.04 5.07 2.03
C GLY A 348 -4.54 4.75 2.01
N ILE A 349 -4.07 3.88 1.11
CA ILE A 349 -2.66 3.44 1.04
C ILE A 349 -1.92 3.99 -0.19
N VAL A 350 -2.45 5.06 -0.80
CA VAL A 350 -1.93 5.66 -2.04
C VAL A 350 -0.48 6.16 -1.91
N ARG A 351 -0.03 6.57 -0.71
CA ARG A 351 1.38 6.94 -0.47
C ARG A 351 2.36 5.76 -0.60
N ARG A 352 1.88 4.54 -0.37
CA ARG A 352 2.62 3.26 -0.54
C ARG A 352 2.48 2.71 -1.96
N HIS A 353 1.29 2.85 -2.53
CA HIS A 353 0.94 2.39 -3.88
C HIS A 353 0.46 3.58 -4.73
N PRO A 354 1.37 4.44 -5.22
CA PRO A 354 1.01 5.67 -5.91
C PRO A 354 0.35 5.44 -7.28
N ASP A 355 0.41 4.21 -7.81
CA ASP A 355 -0.29 3.75 -9.01
C ASP A 355 -1.82 3.61 -8.82
N VAL A 356 -2.29 3.29 -7.59
CA VAL A 356 -3.71 3.05 -7.29
C VAL A 356 -4.61 4.18 -7.80
N ARG A 357 -4.22 5.43 -7.56
CA ARG A 357 -5.01 6.60 -7.97
C ARG A 357 -5.19 6.71 -9.49
N TRP A 358 -4.32 6.10 -10.28
CA TRP A 358 -4.36 6.14 -11.75
C TRP A 358 -5.03 4.91 -12.36
N LEU A 359 -5.07 3.81 -11.61
CA LEU A 359 -5.69 2.54 -12.03
C LEU A 359 -7.17 2.46 -11.66
N ARG A 360 -7.58 3.11 -10.57
CA ARG A 360 -8.98 3.10 -10.11
C ARG A 360 -9.85 4.00 -10.97
N ARG A 361 -11.09 3.53 -11.16
CA ARG A 361 -12.19 4.29 -11.76
C ARG A 361 -13.23 4.56 -10.69
N GLU A 362 -13.99 5.64 -10.86
CA GLU A 362 -15.08 6.00 -9.94
C GLU A 362 -16.10 4.84 -9.78
N SER A 363 -16.39 4.11 -10.86
CA SER A 363 -17.29 2.95 -10.86
C SER A 363 -16.81 1.81 -9.96
N ASP A 364 -15.50 1.68 -9.72
CA ASP A 364 -14.95 0.59 -8.94
C ASP A 364 -15.37 0.70 -7.46
N ILE A 365 -15.64 1.91 -6.94
CA ILE A 365 -16.10 2.12 -5.56
C ILE A 365 -17.41 1.35 -5.31
N ALA A 366 -18.40 1.53 -6.19
CA ALA A 366 -19.71 0.90 -6.02
C ALA A 366 -19.65 -0.63 -6.21
N GLN A 367 -18.81 -1.10 -7.14
CA GLN A 367 -18.59 -2.54 -7.36
C GLN A 367 -17.96 -3.19 -6.11
N LEU A 368 -16.92 -2.56 -5.55
CA LEU A 368 -16.24 -3.06 -4.36
C LEU A 368 -17.13 -3.00 -3.11
N ALA A 369 -17.89 -1.91 -2.90
CA ALA A 369 -18.87 -1.82 -1.83
C ALA A 369 -19.92 -2.95 -1.91
N THR A 370 -20.40 -3.27 -3.12
CA THR A 370 -21.33 -4.40 -3.33
C THR A 370 -20.70 -5.74 -2.96
N GLN A 371 -19.43 -5.95 -3.32
CA GLN A 371 -18.69 -7.15 -2.95
C GLN A 371 -18.48 -7.24 -1.43
N GLN A 372 -18.14 -6.14 -0.78
CA GLN A 372 -17.98 -6.04 0.67
C GLN A 372 -19.29 -6.36 1.40
N ALA A 373 -20.42 -5.85 0.90
CA ALA A 373 -21.76 -6.17 1.43
C ALA A 373 -22.07 -7.67 1.34
N ARG A 374 -21.76 -8.30 0.20
CA ARG A 374 -21.93 -9.75 0.02
C ARG A 374 -21.07 -10.54 1.01
N LEU A 375 -19.81 -10.14 1.23
CA LEU A 375 -18.91 -10.80 2.17
C LEU A 375 -19.42 -10.67 3.62
N LEU A 376 -19.82 -9.46 4.03
CA LEU A 376 -20.41 -9.23 5.36
C LEU A 376 -21.64 -10.11 5.59
N ALA A 377 -22.56 -10.14 4.62
CA ALA A 377 -23.78 -10.95 4.72
C ALA A 377 -23.49 -12.46 4.75
N ALA A 378 -22.47 -12.93 4.03
CA ALA A 378 -22.09 -14.35 4.02
C ALA A 378 -21.39 -14.79 5.32
N LEU A 379 -20.61 -13.90 5.95
CA LEU A 379 -19.80 -14.23 7.12
C LEU A 379 -20.54 -14.01 8.44
N TRP A 380 -21.49 -13.09 8.53
CA TRP A 380 -22.23 -12.80 9.76
C TRP A 380 -22.94 -14.03 10.39
N PRO A 381 -23.56 -14.93 9.61
CA PRO A 381 -24.14 -16.16 10.15
C PRO A 381 -23.10 -17.08 10.82
N LEU A 382 -21.84 -17.00 10.43
CA LEU A 382 -20.75 -17.84 10.96
C LEU A 382 -20.20 -17.33 12.29
N VAL A 383 -20.55 -16.11 12.70
CA VAL A 383 -20.22 -15.56 14.01
C VAL A 383 -21.12 -16.24 15.04
N ARG A 384 -20.55 -16.80 16.10
CA ARG A 384 -21.33 -17.38 17.21
C ARG A 384 -22.12 -16.30 17.96
N PRO A 385 -23.24 -16.63 18.62
CA PRO A 385 -23.87 -15.72 19.58
C PRO A 385 -22.87 -15.26 20.66
N GLY A 386 -22.81 -13.95 20.93
CA GLY A 386 -21.79 -13.35 21.80
C GLY A 386 -20.37 -13.28 21.19
N GLY A 387 -20.21 -13.68 19.93
CA GLY A 387 -19.00 -13.49 19.15
C GLY A 387 -18.95 -12.11 18.49
N ARG A 388 -17.90 -11.87 17.70
CA ARG A 388 -17.71 -10.58 17.03
C ARG A 388 -17.06 -10.66 15.65
N LEU A 389 -17.30 -9.65 14.84
CA LEU A 389 -16.72 -9.48 13.51
C LEU A 389 -16.08 -8.09 13.44
N LEU A 390 -14.78 -8.01 13.15
CA LEU A 390 -14.12 -6.76 12.81
C LEU A 390 -14.11 -6.61 11.29
N TYR A 391 -14.87 -5.64 10.79
CA TYR A 391 -14.79 -5.21 9.40
C TYR A 391 -13.76 -4.10 9.30
N CYS A 392 -12.85 -4.21 8.34
CA CYS A 392 -11.90 -3.16 8.06
C CYS A 392 -11.54 -3.07 6.57
N THR A 393 -11.15 -1.86 6.15
CA THR A 393 -10.70 -1.60 4.78
C THR A 393 -9.55 -0.60 4.82
N CYS A 394 -8.66 -0.65 3.81
CA CYS A 394 -7.67 0.39 3.58
C CYS A 394 -8.20 1.48 2.63
N SER A 395 -9.46 1.88 2.83
CA SER A 395 -10.17 2.90 2.05
C SER A 395 -10.50 4.13 2.88
N VAL A 396 -10.43 5.30 2.25
CA VAL A 396 -10.92 6.57 2.79
C VAL A 396 -12.30 6.93 2.25
N PHE A 397 -12.89 6.15 1.32
CA PHE A 397 -14.22 6.46 0.81
C PHE A 397 -15.31 5.91 1.74
N ARG A 398 -16.28 6.77 2.11
CA ARG A 398 -17.36 6.39 3.05
C ARG A 398 -18.23 5.24 2.56
N ALA A 399 -18.29 5.05 1.24
CA ALA A 399 -18.99 3.93 0.61
C ALA A 399 -18.40 2.55 0.97
N GLU A 400 -17.12 2.50 1.37
CA GLU A 400 -16.40 1.29 1.77
C GLU A 400 -16.04 1.31 3.27
N GLY A 401 -16.77 2.13 4.05
CA GLY A 401 -16.58 2.33 5.48
C GLY A 401 -17.93 2.53 6.16
N ASP A 402 -18.19 3.74 6.66
CA ASP A 402 -19.40 4.06 7.44
C ASP A 402 -20.70 3.60 6.75
N ALA A 403 -20.90 3.95 5.47
CA ALA A 403 -22.14 3.67 4.76
C ALA A 403 -22.40 2.15 4.62
N GLN A 404 -21.33 1.37 4.53
CA GLN A 404 -21.38 -0.09 4.45
C GLN A 404 -21.86 -0.68 5.79
N ILE A 405 -21.39 -0.12 6.90
CA ILE A 405 -21.74 -0.56 8.26
C ILE A 405 -23.13 -0.08 8.67
N GLU A 406 -23.49 1.16 8.35
CA GLU A 406 -24.84 1.70 8.55
C GLU A 406 -25.88 0.80 7.85
N THR A 407 -25.63 0.45 6.59
CA THR A 407 -26.51 -0.45 5.82
C THR A 407 -26.56 -1.85 6.44
N PHE A 408 -25.42 -2.36 6.92
CA PHE A 408 -25.37 -3.68 7.56
C PHE A 408 -26.19 -3.70 8.86
N LEU A 409 -26.01 -2.73 9.75
CA LEU A 409 -26.71 -2.63 11.03
C LEU A 409 -28.23 -2.45 10.84
N ALA A 410 -28.65 -1.70 9.84
CA ALA A 410 -30.07 -1.53 9.50
C ALA A 410 -30.76 -2.85 9.12
N ASN A 411 -30.00 -3.84 8.60
CA ASN A 411 -30.52 -5.12 8.12
C ASN A 411 -30.26 -6.30 9.08
N ASN A 412 -29.51 -6.10 10.17
CA ASN A 412 -29.11 -7.17 11.11
C ASN A 412 -29.37 -6.71 12.55
N THR A 413 -30.56 -7.02 13.07
CA THR A 413 -31.01 -6.56 14.41
C THR A 413 -30.28 -7.23 15.57
N ASP A 414 -29.59 -8.35 15.32
CA ASP A 414 -28.72 -9.04 16.27
C ASP A 414 -27.29 -8.47 16.29
N ALA A 415 -26.96 -7.52 15.40
CA ALA A 415 -25.67 -6.86 15.36
C ALA A 415 -25.67 -5.55 16.17
N ARG A 416 -24.60 -5.31 16.91
CA ARG A 416 -24.34 -4.06 17.62
C ARG A 416 -22.94 -3.55 17.30
N LEU A 417 -22.82 -2.27 17.00
CA LEU A 417 -21.52 -1.62 16.85
C LEU A 417 -20.90 -1.41 18.25
N LEU A 418 -19.69 -1.92 18.43
CA LEU A 418 -18.84 -1.65 19.59
C LEU A 418 -17.91 -0.47 19.31
N PRO A 419 -17.36 0.18 20.36
CA PRO A 419 -16.37 1.24 20.19
C PRO A 419 -15.24 0.81 19.24
N SER A 420 -15.08 1.56 18.16
CA SER A 420 -14.04 1.36 17.15
C SER A 420 -13.77 2.68 16.42
N PRO A 421 -12.58 2.87 15.81
CA PRO A 421 -12.17 4.17 15.30
C PRO A 421 -12.97 4.74 14.10
N GLY A 422 -13.73 3.94 13.36
CA GLY A 422 -14.33 4.40 12.10
C GLY A 422 -13.25 4.73 11.06
N HIS A 423 -13.42 5.85 10.33
CA HIS A 423 -12.43 6.29 9.33
C HIS A 423 -11.21 6.93 9.97
N LEU A 424 -10.06 6.29 9.78
CA LEU A 424 -8.76 6.86 10.06
C LEU A 424 -8.32 7.74 8.88
N ILE A 425 -8.21 9.05 9.13
CA ILE A 425 -7.68 10.00 8.14
C ILE A 425 -6.15 9.90 8.14
N PRO A 426 -5.49 9.68 6.97
CA PRO A 426 -4.03 9.64 6.93
C PRO A 426 -3.44 10.99 7.37
N ALA A 427 -2.47 10.94 8.28
CA ALA A 427 -1.78 12.10 8.81
C ALA A 427 -0.27 12.07 8.51
N ASP A 428 0.33 13.25 8.39
CA ASP A 428 1.77 13.52 8.38
C ASP A 428 2.13 14.09 9.76
N VAL A 429 3.23 13.64 10.39
CA VAL A 429 3.63 14.12 11.74
C VAL A 429 3.70 15.65 11.81
N ASN A 430 3.97 16.31 10.69
CA ASN A 430 4.13 17.76 10.63
C ASN A 430 2.81 18.55 10.63
N ASN A 431 1.66 17.88 10.54
CA ASN A 431 0.34 18.52 10.58
C ASN A 431 -0.39 18.10 11.87
N ALA A 432 -0.18 18.89 12.93
CA ALA A 432 -0.56 18.58 14.31
C ALA A 432 -2.06 18.76 14.65
N ASP A 433 -2.93 18.88 13.64
CA ASP A 433 -4.37 18.84 13.86
C ASP A 433 -4.82 17.38 13.96
N ALA A 434 -4.62 16.80 15.15
CA ALA A 434 -5.13 15.48 15.48
C ALA A 434 -6.65 15.47 15.25
N VAL A 435 -7.11 14.59 14.36
CA VAL A 435 -8.54 14.27 14.27
C VAL A 435 -8.91 13.59 15.60
N PRO A 436 -9.99 14.00 16.30
CA PRO A 436 -10.29 13.54 17.66
C PRO A 436 -10.31 12.02 17.85
N ASP A 437 -10.62 11.28 16.78
CA ASP A 437 -10.73 9.82 16.77
C ASP A 437 -9.49 9.09 16.22
N ASN A 438 -8.46 9.83 15.76
CA ASN A 438 -7.19 9.26 15.33
C ASN A 438 -6.22 9.18 16.52
N ALA A 439 -5.71 7.98 16.81
CA ALA A 439 -4.57 7.86 17.71
C ALA A 439 -3.35 8.59 17.13
N PRO A 440 -2.51 9.24 17.97
CA PRO A 440 -1.32 9.94 17.49
C PRO A 440 -0.33 8.99 16.81
N GLY A 441 0.17 9.37 15.64
CA GLY A 441 1.18 8.63 14.86
C GLY A 441 0.93 8.69 13.35
N GLU A 442 1.96 8.46 12.52
CA GLU A 442 1.74 8.34 11.07
C GLU A 442 1.17 6.96 10.73
N HIS A 443 -0.01 6.96 10.11
CA HIS A 443 -0.66 5.75 9.67
C HIS A 443 -1.36 5.98 8.33
N ASP A 444 -1.61 4.89 7.60
CA ASP A 444 -2.35 4.98 6.35
C ASP A 444 -3.83 5.35 6.60
N GLY A 445 -4.53 5.73 5.54
CA GLY A 445 -5.98 5.83 5.58
C GLY A 445 -6.58 4.44 5.74
N PHE A 446 -7.49 4.29 6.70
CA PHE A 446 -8.08 2.99 7.04
C PHE A 446 -9.50 3.18 7.55
N PHE A 447 -10.22 2.07 7.70
CA PHE A 447 -11.53 2.04 8.32
C PHE A 447 -11.66 0.84 9.25
N TYR A 448 -12.30 1.02 10.41
CA TYR A 448 -12.59 -0.03 11.37
C TYR A 448 -14.02 0.05 11.91
N ALA A 449 -14.71 -1.08 11.92
CA ALA A 449 -15.97 -1.26 12.62
C ALA A 449 -16.04 -2.62 13.31
N LEU A 450 -16.11 -2.61 14.65
CA LEU A 450 -16.23 -3.82 15.45
C LEU A 450 -17.70 -4.14 15.72
N LEU A 451 -18.19 -5.22 15.14
CA LEU A 451 -19.57 -5.68 15.27
C LEU A 451 -19.65 -6.82 16.28
N HIS A 452 -20.56 -6.72 17.24
CA HIS A 452 -20.82 -7.76 18.22
C HIS A 452 -22.19 -8.39 17.96
N LYS A 453 -22.25 -9.73 17.97
CA LYS A 453 -23.48 -10.48 17.81
C LYS A 453 -24.13 -10.69 19.17
N ALA A 454 -25.38 -10.30 19.32
CA ALA A 454 -26.10 -10.45 20.57
C ALA A 454 -26.02 -11.92 21.07
N PRO A 455 -25.81 -12.15 22.38
CA PRO A 455 -26.04 -13.46 22.95
C PRO A 455 -27.53 -13.77 22.77
N GLY A 456 -27.83 -14.90 22.14
CA GLY A 456 -29.20 -15.33 21.82
C GLY A 456 -30.04 -15.64 23.04
#